data_AF-A0A930EUF8-F1
#
_entry.id   AF-A0A930EUF8-F1
#
_cell.length_a   1.000
_cell.length_b   1.000
_cell.length_c   1.000
_cell.angle_alpha   90.00
_cell.angle_beta   90.00
_cell.angle_gamma   90.00
#
_symmetry.space_group_name_H-M   'P 1'
#
loop_
_entity.id
_entity.type
_entity.pdbx_description
1 polymer ?
#
loop_
_entity_poly.entity_id
_entity_poly.type
_entity_poly.pdbx_seq_one_letter_code
_entity_poly.pdbx_strand_id
1 'polypeptide(L)'
;VRGWMLRRLARENMRRAAEEWGGLEKRHLEVERAFLPLLGAGRYDRGLTARLEAARVERDNLRARIAAGASIPFLASLSAATARETAMIVGDFHALMDAHVAMMAASDLFALAPAWRAVWDNELGPVYEDLPVIEPLTETVQRRSMDPMVLSMAASLVLWMNDQRVALNDLGVSLERAQMDPAEALTQLDRIADEARVRLVRLIEAALGADTSMIGQRRYKRWRKGAGEKLRTNETHYLGAYRIAGVTYTYNPAQAVRLTANSAGIDLGGSAAHSTARFVAFNAEVYVPPAYLHRYLVWDGMSRYGSSRANYLTSAANVGPRGRGR
;
A
#
# COMPACT_ATOMS: atom_id res chain seq x y z
N VAL A 1 -13.04 13.09 35.30
CA VAL A 1 -12.33 11.79 35.14
C VAL A 1 -11.74 11.59 33.73
N ARG A 2 -12.52 11.73 32.65
CA ARG A 2 -12.06 11.48 31.25
C ARG A 2 -10.84 12.32 30.80
N GLY A 3 -10.81 13.62 31.06
CA GLY A 3 -9.68 14.48 30.66
C GLY A 3 -8.35 14.15 31.37
N TRP A 4 -8.41 13.74 32.64
CA TRP A 4 -7.23 13.33 33.41
C TRP A 4 -6.60 12.03 32.87
N MET A 5 -7.44 11.07 32.45
CA MET A 5 -6.99 9.84 31.78
C MET A 5 -6.31 10.15 30.44
N LEU A 6 -6.92 10.99 29.59
CA LEU A 6 -6.34 11.40 28.30
C LEU A 6 -4.99 12.09 28.48
N ARG A 7 -4.87 12.96 29.47
CA ARG A 7 -3.60 13.62 29.82
C ARG A 7 -2.54 12.67 30.33
N ARG A 8 -2.91 11.66 31.12
CA ARG A 8 -1.97 10.64 31.58
C ARG A 8 -1.42 9.86 30.38
N LEU A 9 -2.31 9.39 29.51
CA LEU A 9 -1.93 8.68 28.28
C LEU A 9 -1.03 9.52 27.37
N ALA A 10 -1.42 10.78 27.12
CA ALA A 10 -0.64 11.68 26.27
C ALA A 10 0.78 11.93 26.83
N ARG A 11 0.91 12.14 28.14
CA ARG A 11 2.22 12.30 28.79
C ARG A 11 3.06 11.03 28.74
N GLU A 12 2.45 9.87 28.95
CA GLU A 12 3.15 8.59 28.89
C GLU A 12 3.70 8.31 27.48
N ASN A 13 2.88 8.52 26.45
CA ASN A 13 3.29 8.38 25.06
C ASN A 13 4.43 9.34 24.70
N MET A 14 4.30 10.63 25.07
CA MET A 14 5.36 11.62 24.79
C MET A 14 6.65 11.33 25.54
N ARG A 15 6.56 10.86 26.80
CA ARG A 15 7.75 10.51 27.58
C ARG A 15 8.48 9.33 26.94
N ARG A 16 7.74 8.28 26.57
CA ARG A 16 8.30 7.12 25.88
C ARG A 16 8.93 7.50 24.54
N ALA A 17 8.24 8.29 23.73
CA ALA A 17 8.76 8.78 22.45
C ALA A 17 10.06 9.58 22.63
N ALA A 18 10.13 10.46 23.63
CA ALA A 18 11.34 11.24 23.93
C ALA A 18 12.50 10.37 24.46
N GLU A 19 12.21 9.39 25.34
CA GLU A 19 13.19 8.44 25.88
C GLU A 19 13.79 7.56 24.77
N GLU A 20 12.96 7.09 23.82
CA GLU A 20 13.39 6.18 22.75
C GLU A 20 13.96 6.92 21.52
N TRP A 21 13.66 8.23 21.36
CA TRP A 21 14.10 9.04 20.22
C TRP A 21 15.61 9.02 20.00
N GLY A 22 16.39 9.17 21.07
CA GLY A 22 17.86 9.20 20.96
C GLY A 22 18.44 7.90 20.39
N GLY A 23 17.84 6.75 20.75
CA GLY A 23 18.21 5.45 20.19
C GLY A 23 17.80 5.31 18.72
N LEU A 24 16.59 5.76 18.37
CA LEU A 24 16.09 5.73 17.00
C LEU A 24 16.89 6.64 16.07
N GLU A 25 17.28 7.83 16.55
CA GLU A 25 18.11 8.81 15.85
C GLU A 25 19.48 8.20 15.50
N LYS A 26 20.13 7.54 16.46
CA LYS A 26 21.40 6.85 16.23
C LYS A 26 21.25 5.72 15.21
N ARG A 27 20.22 4.88 15.37
CA ARG A 27 19.93 3.78 14.43
C ARG A 27 19.68 4.30 13.02
N HIS A 28 18.93 5.39 12.88
CA HIS A 28 18.66 5.97 11.57
C HIS A 28 19.95 6.35 10.84
N LEU A 29 20.90 6.99 11.52
CA LEU A 29 22.20 7.34 10.92
C LEU A 29 23.01 6.11 10.52
N GLU A 30 22.99 5.04 11.33
CA GLU A 30 23.64 3.76 11.02
C GLU A 30 23.01 3.11 9.78
N VAL A 31 21.68 3.08 9.70
CA VAL A 31 20.91 2.51 8.58
C VAL A 31 21.12 3.32 7.30
N GLU A 32 21.05 4.66 7.36
CA GLU A 32 21.37 5.50 6.20
C GLU A 32 22.78 5.24 5.69
N ARG A 33 23.77 5.13 6.59
CA ARG A 33 25.15 4.83 6.21
C ARG A 33 25.30 3.49 5.50
N ALA A 34 24.54 2.48 5.91
CA ALA A 34 24.52 1.16 5.28
C ALA A 34 23.74 1.14 3.95
N PHE A 35 22.74 2.00 3.80
CA PHE A 35 21.87 2.07 2.64
C PHE A 35 22.43 2.94 1.51
N LEU A 36 23.08 4.06 1.83
CA LEU A 36 23.63 5.02 0.86
C LEU A 36 24.54 4.39 -0.22
N PRO A 37 25.39 3.38 0.06
CA PRO A 37 26.20 2.72 -0.97
C PRO A 37 25.37 1.98 -2.05
N LEU A 38 24.09 1.69 -1.80
CA LEU A 38 23.20 1.13 -2.82
C LEU A 38 22.82 2.19 -3.88
N LEU A 39 22.80 3.47 -3.48
CA LEU A 39 22.51 4.59 -4.37
C LEU A 39 23.74 4.88 -5.25
N GLY A 40 23.52 5.15 -6.53
CA GLY A 40 24.61 5.44 -7.48
C GLY A 40 25.32 4.22 -8.07
N ALA A 41 24.99 2.99 -7.64
CA ALA A 41 25.37 1.76 -8.37
C ALA A 41 24.60 1.55 -9.69
N GLY A 42 23.68 2.47 -10.02
CA GLY A 42 22.84 2.45 -11.23
C GLY A 42 21.71 1.40 -11.22
N ARG A 43 21.59 0.61 -10.15
CA ARG A 43 20.64 -0.50 -10.01
C ARG A 43 19.46 -0.07 -9.13
N TYR A 44 18.26 0.05 -9.71
CA TYR A 44 17.00 0.42 -9.02
C TYR A 44 17.02 1.75 -8.22
N ASP A 45 17.85 2.70 -8.64
CA ASP A 45 18.17 3.94 -7.91
C ASP A 45 16.94 4.82 -7.57
N ARG A 46 15.98 4.90 -8.50
CA ARG A 46 14.75 5.69 -8.34
C ARG A 46 13.91 5.23 -7.14
N GLY A 47 13.69 3.92 -7.00
CA GLY A 47 12.90 3.35 -5.91
C GLY A 47 13.63 3.47 -4.57
N LEU A 48 14.93 3.19 -4.55
CA LEU A 48 15.76 3.29 -3.34
C LEU A 48 15.87 4.74 -2.84
N THR A 49 16.07 5.70 -3.75
CA THR A 49 16.12 7.13 -3.41
C THR A 49 14.80 7.57 -2.79
N ALA A 50 13.67 7.23 -3.42
CA ALA A 50 12.37 7.57 -2.89
C ALA A 50 12.12 6.96 -1.50
N ARG A 51 12.61 5.74 -1.25
CA ARG A 51 12.52 5.09 0.07
C ARG A 51 13.29 5.84 1.14
N LEU A 52 14.51 6.28 0.82
CA LEU A 52 15.35 7.08 1.72
C LEU A 52 14.72 8.45 2.00
N GLU A 53 14.25 9.14 0.96
CA GLU A 53 13.61 10.46 1.10
C GLU A 53 12.34 10.39 1.97
N ALA A 54 11.50 9.37 1.77
CA ALA A 54 10.31 9.15 2.58
C ALA A 54 10.65 8.94 4.07
N ALA A 55 11.69 8.13 4.36
CA ALA A 55 12.15 7.91 5.72
C ALA A 55 12.71 9.18 6.38
N ARG A 56 13.43 10.03 5.61
CA ARG A 56 13.93 11.32 6.09
C ARG A 56 12.82 12.29 6.44
N VAL A 57 11.81 12.41 5.57
CA VAL A 57 10.64 13.25 5.83
C VAL A 57 9.91 12.79 7.09
N GLU A 58 9.70 11.48 7.27
CA GLU A 58 9.07 10.96 8.49
C GLU A 58 9.89 11.31 9.73
N ARG A 59 11.21 11.12 9.68
CA ARG A 59 12.11 11.49 10.78
C ARG A 59 12.02 12.97 11.13
N ASP A 60 12.07 13.86 10.14
CA ASP A 60 12.04 15.30 10.39
C ASP A 60 10.68 15.75 10.94
N ASN A 61 9.59 15.18 10.45
CA ASN A 61 8.24 15.38 10.98
C ASN A 61 8.14 14.90 12.43
N LEU A 62 8.63 13.70 12.73
CA LEU A 62 8.60 13.11 14.06
C LEU A 62 9.44 13.92 15.05
N ARG A 63 10.64 14.36 14.64
CA ARG A 63 11.50 15.24 15.44
C ARG A 63 10.77 16.55 15.79
N ALA A 64 10.18 17.22 14.80
CA ALA A 64 9.48 18.47 14.99
C ALA A 64 8.29 18.31 15.95
N ARG A 65 7.54 17.21 15.84
CA ARG A 65 6.38 16.92 16.68
C ARG A 65 6.76 16.52 18.11
N ILE A 66 7.86 15.78 18.30
CA ILE A 66 8.40 15.47 19.63
C ILE A 66 8.84 16.77 20.33
N ALA A 67 9.55 17.65 19.62
CA ALA A 67 9.98 18.94 20.15
C ALA A 67 8.79 19.84 20.53
N ALA A 68 7.76 19.91 19.68
CA ALA A 68 6.52 20.65 19.97
C ALA A 68 5.77 20.04 21.18
N GLY A 69 5.76 18.71 21.28
CA GLY A 69 5.10 17.98 22.36
C GLY A 69 5.71 18.22 23.75
N ALA A 70 7.00 18.57 23.83
CA ALA A 70 7.67 18.92 25.08
C ALA A 70 7.13 20.21 25.73
N SER A 71 6.45 21.07 24.95
CA SER A 71 5.96 22.38 25.39
C SER A 71 4.43 22.49 25.45
N ILE A 72 3.70 21.36 25.51
CA ILE A 72 2.22 21.37 25.49
C ILE A 72 1.65 22.02 26.76
N PRO A 73 0.82 23.08 26.66
CA PRO A 73 0.17 23.70 27.81
C PRO A 73 -0.77 22.74 28.56
N PHE A 74 -0.93 22.94 29.87
CA PHE A 74 -1.73 22.08 30.75
C PHE A 74 -3.16 21.82 30.22
N LEU A 75 -3.88 22.86 29.82
CA LEU A 75 -5.26 22.72 29.34
C LEU A 75 -5.35 21.96 28.02
N ALA A 76 -4.41 22.20 27.10
CA ALA A 76 -4.31 21.45 25.85
C ALA A 76 -4.03 19.96 26.12
N SER A 77 -3.19 19.64 27.11
CA SER A 77 -2.85 18.27 27.49
C SER A 77 -4.04 17.43 27.98
N LEU A 78 -5.16 18.06 28.38
CA LEU A 78 -6.40 17.38 28.77
C LEU A 78 -7.31 17.02 27.58
N SER A 79 -6.93 17.42 26.36
CA SER A 79 -7.78 17.30 25.18
C SER A 79 -7.69 15.92 24.50
N ALA A 80 -8.78 15.51 23.86
CA ALA A 80 -8.77 14.32 23.01
C ALA A 80 -7.91 14.51 21.75
N ALA A 81 -7.73 15.76 21.29
CA ALA A 81 -6.87 16.08 20.16
C ALA A 81 -5.40 15.78 20.49
N THR A 82 -4.91 16.23 21.65
CA THR A 82 -3.56 15.93 22.11
C THR A 82 -3.37 14.43 22.34
N ALA A 83 -4.32 13.73 22.95
CA ALA A 83 -4.20 12.28 23.11
C ALA A 83 -4.08 11.56 21.75
N ARG A 84 -4.86 11.97 20.73
CA ARG A 84 -4.75 11.44 19.36
C ARG A 84 -3.39 11.77 18.74
N GLU A 85 -2.94 13.02 18.88
CA GLU A 85 -1.63 13.47 18.38
C GLU A 85 -0.49 12.60 18.93
N THR A 86 -0.46 12.40 20.24
CA THR A 86 0.56 11.58 20.89
C THR A 86 0.46 10.09 20.54
N ALA A 87 -0.72 9.60 20.14
CA ALA A 87 -0.89 8.25 19.62
C ALA A 87 -0.39 8.14 18.18
N MET A 88 -0.60 9.17 17.36
CA MET A 88 -0.03 9.24 16.01
C MET A 88 1.50 9.24 16.07
N ILE A 89 2.11 10.05 16.95
CA ILE A 89 3.57 10.06 17.18
C ILE A 89 4.12 8.66 17.46
N VAL A 90 3.43 7.83 18.26
CA VAL A 90 3.84 6.44 18.51
C VAL A 90 3.71 5.59 17.24
N GLY A 91 2.63 5.74 16.48
CA GLY A 91 2.46 5.07 15.19
C GLY A 91 3.55 5.42 14.19
N ASP A 92 3.90 6.70 14.12
CA ASP A 92 4.92 7.25 13.22
C ASP A 92 6.34 6.81 13.63
N PHE A 93 6.57 6.63 14.93
CA PHE A 93 7.77 5.98 15.45
C PHE A 93 7.90 4.55 14.93
N HIS A 94 6.82 3.76 14.98
CA HIS A 94 6.80 2.41 14.41
C HIS A 94 6.98 2.42 12.89
N ALA A 95 6.35 3.36 12.18
CA ALA A 95 6.53 3.51 10.74
C ALA A 95 8.00 3.79 10.39
N LEU A 96 8.67 4.68 11.13
CA LEU A 96 10.10 4.96 10.91
C LEU A 96 10.99 3.75 11.22
N MET A 97 10.66 2.96 12.24
CA MET A 97 11.33 1.68 12.49
C MET A 97 11.14 0.70 11.33
N ASP A 98 9.93 0.58 10.78
CA ASP A 98 9.65 -0.27 9.62
C ASP A 98 10.41 0.20 8.39
N ALA A 99 10.57 1.51 8.20
CA ALA A 99 11.42 2.06 7.15
C ALA A 99 12.90 1.70 7.35
N HIS A 100 13.40 1.72 8.59
CA HIS A 100 14.77 1.25 8.87
C HIS A 100 14.94 -0.23 8.52
N VAL A 101 13.96 -1.06 8.85
CA VAL A 101 13.94 -2.49 8.49
C VAL A 101 13.95 -2.65 6.97
N ALA A 102 13.10 -1.92 6.25
CA ALA A 102 13.07 -1.96 4.78
C ALA A 102 14.39 -1.56 4.13
N MET A 103 15.06 -0.53 4.66
CA MET A 103 16.36 -0.08 4.16
C MET A 103 17.43 -1.15 4.38
N MET A 104 17.47 -1.77 5.56
CA MET A 104 18.39 -2.89 5.80
C MET A 104 18.04 -4.11 4.96
N ALA A 105 16.75 -4.41 4.78
CA ALA A 105 16.28 -5.47 3.91
C ALA A 105 16.72 -5.26 2.46
N ALA A 106 16.73 -4.02 1.97
CA ALA A 106 17.30 -3.70 0.65
C ALA A 106 18.79 -4.07 0.59
N SER A 107 19.57 -3.70 1.61
CA SER A 107 20.99 -4.08 1.66
C SER A 107 21.19 -5.60 1.67
N ASP A 108 20.39 -6.33 2.46
CA ASP A 108 20.42 -7.79 2.52
C ASP A 108 20.04 -8.45 1.19
N LEU A 109 19.00 -7.93 0.53
CA LEU A 109 18.54 -8.41 -0.76
C LEU A 109 19.60 -8.19 -1.85
N PHE A 110 20.17 -6.98 -1.93
CA PHE A 110 21.19 -6.63 -2.93
C PHE A 110 22.53 -7.36 -2.70
N ALA A 111 22.83 -7.71 -1.47
CA ALA A 111 23.99 -8.54 -1.12
C ALA A 111 23.71 -10.05 -1.24
N LEU A 112 22.46 -10.46 -1.51
CA LEU A 112 21.99 -11.84 -1.39
C LEU A 112 22.42 -12.50 -0.06
N ALA A 113 22.34 -11.73 1.03
CA ALA A 113 22.66 -12.16 2.39
C ALA A 113 21.74 -13.32 2.82
N PRO A 114 22.09 -14.15 3.81
CA PRO A 114 21.31 -15.35 4.15
C PRO A 114 19.79 -15.15 4.35
N ALA A 115 19.36 -13.95 4.75
CA ALA A 115 17.95 -13.58 4.95
C ALA A 115 17.22 -13.10 3.68
N TRP A 116 17.88 -13.01 2.51
CA TRP A 116 17.33 -12.41 1.29
C TRP A 116 16.02 -13.05 0.85
N ARG A 117 15.82 -14.35 1.07
CA ARG A 117 14.55 -15.04 0.73
C ARG A 117 13.36 -14.49 1.48
N ALA A 118 13.52 -14.20 2.78
CA ALA A 118 12.45 -13.61 3.59
C ALA A 118 12.14 -12.16 3.14
N VAL A 119 13.17 -11.42 2.73
CA VAL A 119 12.99 -10.09 2.13
C VAL A 119 12.22 -10.20 0.81
N TRP A 120 12.61 -11.14 -0.05
CA TRP A 120 11.94 -11.37 -1.33
C TRP A 120 10.47 -11.80 -1.16
N ASP A 121 10.16 -12.67 -0.21
CA ASP A 121 8.78 -13.05 0.11
C ASP A 121 7.95 -11.84 0.56
N ASN A 122 8.54 -10.93 1.36
CA ASN A 122 7.89 -9.69 1.74
C ASN A 122 7.66 -8.75 0.53
N GLU A 123 8.62 -8.70 -0.41
CA GLU A 123 8.49 -7.94 -1.66
C GLU A 123 7.41 -8.52 -2.57
N LEU A 124 7.18 -9.83 -2.58
CA LEU A 124 6.11 -10.43 -3.39
C LEU A 124 4.71 -10.05 -2.87
N GLY A 125 4.59 -9.78 -1.57
CA GLY A 125 3.34 -9.50 -0.87
C GLY A 125 2.40 -8.50 -1.55
N PRO A 126 2.83 -7.26 -1.86
CA PRO A 126 1.98 -6.27 -2.51
C PRO A 126 1.41 -6.72 -3.86
N VAL A 127 2.19 -7.48 -4.65
CA VAL A 127 1.72 -7.99 -5.96
C VAL A 127 0.71 -9.11 -5.75
N TYR A 128 1.00 -10.04 -4.83
CA TYR A 128 0.07 -11.12 -4.49
C TYR A 128 -1.20 -10.66 -3.78
N GLU A 129 -1.19 -9.51 -3.11
CA GLU A 129 -2.39 -8.91 -2.56
C GLU A 129 -3.22 -8.18 -3.64
N ASP A 130 -2.57 -7.57 -4.64
CA ASP A 130 -3.24 -6.89 -5.75
C ASP A 130 -3.95 -7.88 -6.70
N LEU A 131 -3.29 -8.97 -7.12
CA LEU A 131 -3.83 -9.93 -8.09
C LEU A 131 -5.22 -10.51 -7.72
N PRO A 132 -5.48 -11.03 -6.51
CA PRO A 132 -6.80 -11.55 -6.12
C PRO A 132 -7.85 -10.45 -5.94
N VAL A 133 -7.46 -9.18 -5.79
CA VAL A 133 -8.41 -8.05 -5.75
C VAL A 133 -8.97 -7.75 -7.14
N ILE A 134 -8.19 -8.00 -8.20
CA ILE A 134 -8.58 -7.74 -9.60
C ILE A 134 -9.65 -8.73 -10.09
N GLU A 135 -9.66 -9.96 -9.57
CA GLU A 135 -10.61 -11.00 -9.97
C GLU A 135 -12.09 -10.62 -9.67
N PRO A 136 -12.48 -10.23 -8.44
CA PRO A 136 -13.84 -9.76 -8.14
C PRO A 136 -14.27 -8.53 -8.96
N LEU A 137 -13.33 -7.64 -9.30
CA LEU A 137 -13.58 -6.50 -10.17
C LEU A 137 -13.95 -6.97 -11.58
N THR A 138 -13.21 -7.95 -12.09
CA THR A 138 -13.43 -8.56 -13.39
C THR A 138 -14.76 -9.32 -13.43
N GLU A 139 -15.07 -10.11 -12.40
CA GLU A 139 -16.38 -10.78 -12.24
C GLU A 139 -17.54 -9.77 -12.20
N THR A 140 -17.34 -8.64 -11.55
CA THR A 140 -18.34 -7.56 -11.48
C THR A 140 -18.57 -6.92 -12.85
N VAL A 141 -17.52 -6.76 -13.66
CA VAL A 141 -17.62 -6.30 -15.05
C VAL A 141 -18.35 -7.33 -15.90
N GLN A 142 -17.97 -8.61 -15.82
CA GLN A 142 -18.57 -9.70 -16.59
C GLN A 142 -20.07 -9.89 -16.30
N ARG A 143 -20.49 -9.78 -15.03
CA ARG A 143 -21.91 -9.87 -14.65
C ARG A 143 -22.76 -8.71 -15.15
N ARG A 144 -22.16 -7.56 -15.44
CA ARG A 144 -22.89 -6.32 -15.74
C ARG A 144 -22.84 -5.90 -17.20
N SER A 145 -21.86 -6.38 -17.96
CA SER A 145 -21.70 -6.03 -19.36
C SER A 145 -22.08 -7.21 -20.25
N MET A 146 -22.87 -6.94 -21.29
CA MET A 146 -23.10 -7.87 -22.40
C MET A 146 -22.25 -7.53 -23.62
N ASP A 147 -21.40 -6.49 -23.53
CA ASP A 147 -20.55 -6.05 -24.62
C ASP A 147 -19.42 -7.07 -24.89
N PRO A 148 -19.32 -7.63 -26.11
CA PRO A 148 -18.32 -8.65 -26.44
C PRO A 148 -16.87 -8.20 -26.24
N MET A 149 -16.56 -6.93 -26.52
CA MET A 149 -15.21 -6.36 -26.33
C MET A 149 -14.87 -6.33 -24.84
N VAL A 150 -15.79 -5.86 -23.99
CA VAL A 150 -15.60 -5.81 -22.54
C VAL A 150 -15.40 -7.21 -21.95
N LEU A 151 -16.20 -8.18 -22.38
CA LEU A 151 -16.08 -9.58 -21.94
C LEU A 151 -14.74 -10.19 -22.38
N SER A 152 -14.29 -9.90 -23.61
CA SER A 152 -12.98 -10.33 -24.11
C SER A 152 -11.82 -9.72 -23.31
N MET A 153 -11.88 -8.43 -22.99
CA MET A 153 -10.89 -7.76 -22.15
C MET A 153 -10.82 -8.36 -20.74
N ALA A 154 -11.98 -8.65 -20.15
CA ALA A 154 -12.07 -9.32 -18.84
C ALA A 154 -11.40 -10.70 -18.87
N ALA A 155 -11.71 -11.53 -19.87
CA ALA A 155 -11.09 -12.85 -20.03
C ALA A 155 -9.56 -12.75 -20.26
N SER A 156 -9.12 -11.80 -21.09
CA SER A 156 -7.69 -11.55 -21.34
C SER A 156 -6.94 -11.13 -20.07
N LEU A 157 -7.54 -10.30 -19.21
CA LEU A 157 -6.95 -9.93 -17.93
C LEU A 157 -6.81 -11.13 -17.00
N VAL A 158 -7.84 -11.99 -16.89
CA VAL A 158 -7.78 -13.20 -16.07
C VAL A 158 -6.67 -14.16 -16.54
N LEU A 159 -6.57 -14.41 -17.84
CA LEU A 159 -5.51 -15.25 -18.40
C LEU A 159 -4.13 -14.66 -18.10
N TRP A 160 -3.94 -13.37 -18.37
CA TRP A 160 -2.67 -12.70 -18.11
C TRP A 160 -2.28 -12.76 -16.62
N MET A 161 -3.23 -12.59 -15.69
CA MET A 161 -2.96 -12.71 -14.25
C MET A 161 -2.51 -14.11 -13.86
N ASN A 162 -3.08 -15.15 -14.47
CA ASN A 162 -2.65 -16.53 -14.23
C ASN A 162 -1.21 -16.75 -14.71
N ASP A 163 -0.86 -16.22 -15.89
CA ASP A 163 0.51 -16.28 -16.39
C ASP A 163 1.49 -15.53 -15.46
N GLN A 164 1.08 -14.37 -14.94
CA GLN A 164 1.94 -13.60 -14.01
C GLN A 164 2.13 -14.32 -12.68
N ARG A 165 1.15 -15.07 -12.18
CA ARG A 165 1.33 -15.87 -10.95
C ARG A 165 2.42 -16.94 -11.12
N VAL A 166 2.51 -17.53 -12.31
CA VAL A 166 3.60 -18.46 -12.63
C VAL A 166 4.93 -17.70 -12.71
N ALA A 167 4.98 -16.59 -13.46
CA ALA A 167 6.17 -15.79 -13.61
C ALA A 167 6.74 -15.27 -12.27
N LEU A 168 5.89 -14.87 -11.33
CA LEU A 168 6.30 -14.41 -9.99
C LEU A 168 7.01 -15.51 -9.18
N ASN A 169 6.57 -16.76 -9.30
CA ASN A 169 7.26 -17.89 -8.65
C ASN A 169 8.65 -18.12 -9.25
N ASP A 170 8.79 -17.92 -10.55
CA ASP A 170 10.07 -18.13 -11.25
C ASP A 170 11.11 -17.05 -10.92
N LEU A 171 10.69 -15.81 -10.61
CA LEU A 171 11.62 -14.72 -10.24
C LEU A 171 12.52 -15.08 -9.05
N GLY A 172 11.96 -15.71 -8.00
CA GLY A 172 12.74 -16.14 -6.84
C GLY A 172 13.75 -17.23 -7.18
N VAL A 173 13.38 -18.15 -8.07
CA VAL A 173 14.26 -19.20 -8.60
C VAL A 173 15.38 -18.60 -9.46
N SER A 174 15.07 -17.59 -10.27
CA SER A 174 16.05 -16.86 -11.08
C SER A 174 17.07 -16.11 -10.21
N LEU A 175 16.63 -15.49 -9.11
CA LEU A 175 17.52 -14.89 -8.11
C LEU A 175 18.43 -15.96 -7.47
N GLU A 176 17.87 -17.09 -7.04
CA GLU A 176 18.63 -18.19 -6.43
C GLU A 176 19.70 -18.78 -7.38
N ARG A 177 19.38 -18.84 -8.67
CA ARG A 177 20.29 -19.33 -9.72
C ARG A 177 21.24 -18.26 -10.27
N ALA A 178 21.21 -17.04 -9.71
CA ALA A 178 21.97 -15.88 -10.19
C ALA A 178 21.75 -15.58 -11.68
N GLN A 179 20.57 -15.88 -12.21
CA GLN A 179 20.17 -15.57 -13.59
C GLN A 179 19.61 -14.16 -13.74
N MET A 180 19.24 -13.55 -12.61
CA MET A 180 18.68 -12.22 -12.50
C MET A 180 19.29 -11.57 -11.25
N ASP A 181 19.58 -10.27 -11.32
CA ASP A 181 20.00 -9.53 -10.14
C ASP A 181 18.82 -8.96 -9.34
N PRO A 182 19.00 -8.61 -8.05
CA PRO A 182 17.94 -8.04 -7.22
C PRO A 182 17.24 -6.80 -7.80
N ALA A 183 17.96 -5.93 -8.51
CA ALA A 183 17.37 -4.73 -9.06
C ALA A 183 16.49 -5.02 -10.28
N GLU A 184 16.93 -5.96 -11.12
CA GLU A 184 16.11 -6.48 -12.21
C GLU A 184 14.85 -7.16 -11.67
N ALA A 185 14.96 -7.96 -10.61
CA ALA A 185 13.82 -8.62 -9.98
C ALA A 185 12.79 -7.61 -9.42
N LEU A 186 13.25 -6.57 -8.71
CA LEU A 186 12.36 -5.48 -8.25
C LEU A 186 11.71 -4.74 -9.42
N THR A 187 12.45 -4.51 -10.51
CA THR A 187 11.92 -3.90 -11.73
C THR A 187 10.85 -4.78 -12.40
N GLN A 188 10.99 -6.10 -12.37
CA GLN A 188 9.95 -7.01 -12.85
C GLN A 188 8.70 -6.97 -11.97
N LEU A 189 8.85 -6.90 -10.65
CA LEU A 189 7.69 -6.72 -9.76
C LEU A 189 6.96 -5.41 -10.05
N ASP A 190 7.70 -4.34 -10.31
CA ASP A 190 7.12 -3.06 -10.71
C ASP A 190 6.36 -3.16 -12.02
N ARG A 191 6.99 -3.75 -13.03
CA ARG A 191 6.41 -3.96 -14.36
C ARG A 191 5.10 -4.75 -14.27
N ILE A 192 5.07 -5.83 -13.47
CA ILE A 192 3.88 -6.67 -13.30
C ILE A 192 2.77 -5.87 -12.61
N ALA A 193 3.08 -5.17 -11.52
CA ALA A 193 2.09 -4.39 -10.79
C ALA A 193 1.52 -3.25 -11.65
N ASP A 194 2.36 -2.54 -12.40
CA ASP A 194 1.94 -1.50 -13.34
C ASP A 194 1.06 -2.03 -14.46
N GLU A 195 1.47 -3.13 -15.10
CA GLU A 195 0.71 -3.73 -16.18
C GLU A 195 -0.65 -4.23 -15.70
N ALA A 196 -0.72 -4.78 -14.47
CA ALA A 196 -1.97 -5.17 -13.84
C ALA A 196 -2.92 -3.98 -13.65
N ARG A 197 -2.40 -2.85 -13.14
CA ARG A 197 -3.19 -1.61 -12.97
C ARG A 197 -3.65 -1.05 -14.31
N VAL A 198 -2.77 -0.96 -15.30
CA VAL A 198 -3.11 -0.43 -16.64
C VAL A 198 -4.21 -1.26 -17.29
N ARG A 199 -4.10 -2.60 -17.25
CA ARG A 199 -5.11 -3.49 -17.80
C ARG A 199 -6.45 -3.36 -17.07
N LEU A 200 -6.45 -3.28 -15.73
CA LEU A 200 -7.66 -3.09 -14.94
C LEU A 200 -8.34 -1.74 -15.24
N VAL A 201 -7.58 -0.65 -15.27
CA VAL A 201 -8.09 0.70 -15.58
C VAL A 201 -8.74 0.72 -16.96
N ARG A 202 -8.10 0.12 -17.96
CA ARG A 202 -8.67 -0.01 -19.32
C ARG A 202 -9.95 -0.83 -19.33
N LEU A 203 -10.00 -1.94 -18.59
CA LEU A 203 -11.21 -2.76 -18.47
C LEU A 203 -12.37 -1.97 -17.84
N ILE A 204 -12.11 -1.24 -16.76
CA ILE A 204 -13.13 -0.41 -16.09
C ILE A 204 -13.61 0.70 -17.03
N GLU A 205 -12.70 1.41 -17.71
CA GLU A 205 -13.08 2.46 -18.65
C GLU A 205 -13.94 1.94 -19.80
N ALA A 206 -13.59 0.78 -20.38
CA ALA A 206 -14.37 0.13 -21.42
C ALA A 206 -15.75 -0.31 -20.90
N ALA A 207 -15.81 -0.94 -19.73
CA ALA A 207 -17.06 -1.38 -19.12
C ALA A 207 -18.01 -0.21 -18.82
N LEU A 208 -17.47 0.91 -18.31
CA LEU A 208 -18.26 2.11 -18.06
C LEU A 208 -18.68 2.82 -19.35
N GLY A 209 -17.87 2.78 -20.41
CA GLY A 209 -18.19 3.35 -21.71
C GLY A 209 -19.28 2.57 -22.46
N ALA A 210 -19.29 1.24 -22.32
CA ALA A 210 -20.31 0.37 -22.91
C ALA A 210 -21.70 0.51 -22.25
N ASP A 211 -21.75 0.96 -20.99
CA ASP A 211 -23.01 1.17 -20.26
C ASP A 211 -23.67 2.51 -20.63
N THR A 212 -24.54 2.45 -21.63
CA THR A 212 -25.29 3.60 -22.16
C THR A 212 -26.48 4.02 -21.30
N SER A 213 -26.78 3.29 -20.21
CA SER A 213 -27.86 3.66 -19.30
C SER A 213 -27.60 5.00 -18.62
N MET A 214 -28.65 5.66 -18.14
CA MET A 214 -28.52 6.93 -17.41
C MET A 214 -27.59 6.80 -16.19
N ILE A 215 -27.63 5.65 -15.50
CA ILE A 215 -26.74 5.36 -14.36
C ILE A 215 -25.31 5.12 -14.85
N GLY A 216 -25.13 4.38 -15.94
CA GLY A 216 -23.85 4.16 -16.62
C GLY A 216 -23.14 5.46 -17.00
N GLN A 217 -23.83 6.36 -17.68
CA GLN A 217 -23.30 7.67 -18.06
C GLN A 217 -22.88 8.50 -16.84
N ARG A 218 -23.63 8.44 -15.73
CA ARG A 218 -23.24 9.10 -14.48
C ARG A 218 -21.99 8.46 -13.87
N ARG A 219 -21.85 7.13 -13.89
CA ARG A 219 -20.63 6.42 -13.46
C ARG A 219 -19.43 6.80 -14.33
N TYR A 220 -19.59 6.79 -15.65
CA TYR A 220 -18.54 7.20 -16.60
C TYR A 220 -18.13 8.66 -16.39
N LYS A 221 -19.09 9.57 -16.20
CA LYS A 221 -18.79 10.97 -15.86
C LYS A 221 -18.06 11.09 -14.52
N ARG A 222 -18.44 10.32 -13.51
CA ARG A 222 -17.75 10.29 -12.20
C ARG A 222 -16.31 9.76 -12.33
N TRP A 223 -16.12 8.69 -13.10
CA TRP A 223 -14.81 8.14 -13.46
C TRP A 223 -13.91 9.18 -14.14
N ARG A 224 -14.40 9.82 -15.21
CA ARG A 224 -13.63 10.84 -15.96
C ARG A 224 -13.41 12.13 -15.19
N LYS A 225 -14.37 12.56 -14.35
CA LYS A 225 -14.24 13.78 -13.54
C LYS A 225 -13.25 13.58 -12.37
N GLY A 226 -13.01 12.33 -11.95
CA GLY A 226 -11.77 11.84 -11.33
C GLY A 226 -11.22 12.53 -10.07
N ALA A 227 -11.88 13.54 -9.52
CA ALA A 227 -11.27 14.45 -8.53
C ALA A 227 -12.21 14.88 -7.38
N GLY A 228 -13.47 14.42 -7.37
CA GLY A 228 -14.43 14.84 -6.35
C GLY A 228 -14.35 14.05 -5.04
N GLU A 229 -13.79 12.84 -5.08
CA GLU A 229 -13.75 11.94 -3.94
C GLU A 229 -12.35 11.75 -3.43
N LYS A 230 -12.23 11.94 -2.12
CA LYS A 230 -10.99 11.74 -1.39
C LYS A 230 -10.90 10.30 -0.92
N LEU A 231 -9.74 9.68 -1.14
CA LEU A 231 -9.41 8.39 -0.57
C LEU A 231 -9.23 8.53 0.92
N ARG A 232 -9.74 7.54 1.65
CA ARG A 232 -9.44 7.40 3.08
C ARG A 232 -8.18 6.54 3.23
N THR A 233 -7.46 6.74 4.33
CA THR A 233 -6.27 5.95 4.69
C THR A 233 -6.51 4.44 4.59
N ASN A 234 -7.66 3.95 5.05
CA ASN A 234 -8.00 2.53 5.01
C ASN A 234 -8.32 1.98 3.60
N GLU A 235 -8.39 2.84 2.59
CA GLU A 235 -8.60 2.45 1.19
C GLU A 235 -7.30 2.48 0.41
N THR A 236 -6.25 3.10 0.97
CA THR A 236 -4.93 3.21 0.35
C THR A 236 -3.93 2.20 0.91
N HIS A 237 -4.16 1.66 2.11
CA HIS A 237 -3.22 0.77 2.77
C HIS A 237 -3.49 -0.71 2.42
N TYR A 238 -2.41 -1.44 2.17
CA TYR A 238 -2.39 -2.90 2.13
C TYR A 238 -2.73 -3.49 3.50
N LEU A 239 -3.33 -4.67 3.53
CA LEU A 239 -3.58 -5.44 4.75
C LEU A 239 -2.33 -6.13 5.26
N GLY A 240 -1.38 -6.44 4.37
CA GLY A 240 -0.26 -7.32 4.70
C GLY A 240 -0.64 -8.79 4.70
N ALA A 241 -1.66 -9.18 3.94
CA ALA A 241 -2.08 -10.57 3.83
C ALA A 241 -2.74 -10.87 2.48
N TYR A 242 -2.51 -12.07 1.98
CA TYR A 242 -3.10 -12.58 0.74
C TYR A 242 -3.37 -14.08 0.83
N ARG A 243 -4.16 -14.61 -0.12
CA ARG A 243 -4.53 -16.03 -0.15
C ARG A 243 -4.19 -16.68 -1.49
N ILE A 244 -3.58 -17.86 -1.42
CA ILE A 244 -3.30 -18.72 -2.59
C ILE A 244 -3.79 -20.12 -2.24
N ALA A 245 -4.61 -20.72 -3.11
CA ALA A 245 -5.13 -22.08 -2.93
C ALA A 245 -5.72 -22.36 -1.53
N GLY A 246 -6.38 -21.37 -0.91
CA GLY A 246 -6.99 -21.49 0.41
C GLY A 246 -6.05 -21.26 1.60
N VAL A 247 -4.74 -21.16 1.38
CA VAL A 247 -3.72 -20.84 2.40
C VAL A 247 -3.59 -19.32 2.51
N THR A 248 -3.47 -18.82 3.74
CA THR A 248 -3.25 -17.40 4.02
C THR A 248 -1.77 -17.14 4.28
N TYR A 249 -1.22 -16.16 3.60
CA TYR A 249 0.15 -15.67 3.75
C TYR A 249 0.13 -14.26 4.33
N THR A 250 1.17 -13.91 5.07
CA THR A 250 1.30 -12.59 5.73
C THR A 250 2.64 -11.98 5.41
N TYR A 251 2.65 -10.66 5.24
CA TYR A 251 3.84 -9.85 4.99
C TYR A 251 3.65 -8.46 5.62
N ASN A 252 4.72 -7.68 5.75
CA ASN A 252 4.62 -6.31 6.23
C ASN A 252 4.82 -5.31 5.07
N PRO A 253 3.75 -4.66 4.58
CA PRO A 253 3.83 -3.68 3.50
C PRO A 253 4.64 -2.43 3.86
N ALA A 254 4.75 -2.09 5.15
CA ALA A 254 5.57 -0.97 5.62
C ALA A 254 7.06 -1.30 5.62
N GLN A 255 7.44 -2.58 5.55
CA GLN A 255 8.83 -3.05 5.51
C GLN A 255 9.27 -3.44 4.09
N ALA A 256 8.43 -3.24 3.07
CA ALA A 256 8.84 -3.41 1.69
C ALA A 256 9.91 -2.37 1.31
N VAL A 257 10.89 -2.81 0.52
CA VAL A 257 11.88 -2.00 -0.18
C VAL A 257 11.17 -1.09 -1.17
N ARG A 258 10.22 -1.64 -1.93
CA ARG A 258 9.36 -0.85 -2.83
C ARG A 258 8.43 0.06 -2.03
N LEU A 259 8.17 1.26 -2.57
CA LEU A 259 7.42 2.29 -1.87
C LEU A 259 5.91 1.98 -1.89
N THR A 260 5.35 1.63 -0.75
CA THR A 260 3.91 1.36 -0.58
C THR A 260 3.20 2.53 0.12
N ALA A 261 1.87 2.57 0.06
CA ALA A 261 1.09 3.51 0.88
C ALA A 261 1.28 3.34 2.40
N ASN A 262 1.79 2.18 2.84
CA ASN A 262 2.08 1.88 4.25
C ASN A 262 3.48 2.35 4.66
N SER A 263 4.29 2.84 3.72
CA SER A 263 5.65 3.29 3.98
C SER A 263 5.67 4.58 4.80
N ALA A 264 6.61 4.69 5.74
CA ALA A 264 6.91 5.94 6.46
C ALA A 264 7.04 7.13 5.50
N GLY A 265 6.51 8.29 5.89
CA GLY A 265 6.56 9.51 5.08
C GLY A 265 5.56 9.56 3.92
N ILE A 266 4.74 8.51 3.74
CA ILE A 266 3.70 8.46 2.70
C ILE A 266 2.33 8.70 3.34
N ASP A 267 1.76 9.88 3.07
CA ASP A 267 0.37 10.18 3.40
C ASP A 267 -0.45 10.42 2.14
N LEU A 268 -1.23 9.41 1.76
CA LEU A 268 -2.23 9.51 0.69
C LEU A 268 -3.64 9.81 1.23
N GLY A 269 -3.77 10.06 2.53
CA GLY A 269 -5.02 10.43 3.17
C GLY A 269 -5.57 11.71 2.57
N GLY A 270 -6.78 11.65 2.03
CA GLY A 270 -7.39 12.82 1.41
C GLY A 270 -6.98 13.07 -0.04
N SER A 271 -6.07 12.25 -0.59
CA SER A 271 -5.71 12.29 -2.01
C SER A 271 -6.93 12.00 -2.89
N ALA A 272 -6.98 12.64 -4.05
CA ALA A 272 -8.06 12.39 -4.99
C ALA A 272 -8.00 10.96 -5.54
N ALA A 273 -9.16 10.32 -5.62
CA ALA A 273 -9.31 8.99 -6.20
C ALA A 273 -9.21 9.08 -7.74
N HIS A 274 -8.00 9.23 -8.26
CA HIS A 274 -7.79 9.33 -9.70
C HIS A 274 -8.01 7.98 -10.41
N SER A 275 -8.53 8.06 -11.64
CA SER A 275 -8.87 6.92 -12.50
C SER A 275 -7.65 6.18 -13.04
N THR A 276 -6.45 6.72 -12.86
CA THR A 276 -5.19 6.10 -13.32
C THR A 276 -4.67 5.01 -12.39
N ALA A 277 -5.13 4.98 -11.13
CA ALA A 277 -4.57 4.11 -10.08
C ALA A 277 -3.07 4.20 -9.86
N ARG A 278 -2.46 5.32 -10.29
CA ARG A 278 -1.04 5.61 -10.11
C ARG A 278 -0.89 6.75 -9.12
N PHE A 279 -0.06 6.51 -8.11
CA PHE A 279 0.35 7.49 -7.12
C PHE A 279 1.86 7.65 -7.21
N VAL A 280 2.34 8.87 -7.02
CA VAL A 280 3.76 9.20 -7.10
C VAL A 280 4.14 10.01 -5.87
N ALA A 281 5.25 9.65 -5.24
CA ALA A 281 5.88 10.38 -4.15
C ALA A 281 7.40 10.27 -4.30
N PHE A 282 8.14 11.33 -3.98
CA PHE A 282 9.61 11.33 -4.07
C PHE A 282 10.12 10.88 -5.45
N ASN A 283 9.42 11.32 -6.49
CA ASN A 283 9.66 10.94 -7.87
C ASN A 283 9.57 9.41 -8.14
N ALA A 284 9.06 8.56 -7.26
CA ALA A 284 8.81 7.13 -7.52
C ALA A 284 7.33 6.79 -7.41
N GLU A 285 6.94 5.66 -7.97
CA GLU A 285 5.58 5.16 -7.83
C GLU A 285 5.32 4.63 -6.43
N VAL A 286 4.11 4.91 -5.95
CA VAL A 286 3.61 4.44 -4.67
C VAL A 286 2.58 3.35 -4.93
N TYR A 287 2.86 2.15 -4.43
CA TYR A 287 1.97 1.00 -4.52
C TYR A 287 0.75 1.21 -3.60
N VAL A 288 -0.44 1.11 -4.20
CA VAL A 288 -1.74 1.27 -3.54
C VAL A 288 -2.66 0.15 -4.01
N PRO A 289 -3.38 -0.57 -3.13
CA PRO A 289 -4.32 -1.61 -3.55
C PRO A 289 -5.36 -1.08 -4.55
N PRO A 290 -5.62 -1.77 -5.68
CA PRO A 290 -6.57 -1.30 -6.68
C PRO A 290 -8.04 -1.45 -6.22
N ALA A 291 -8.29 -1.98 -5.02
CA ALA A 291 -9.61 -2.26 -4.48
C ALA A 291 -10.54 -1.03 -4.47
N TYR A 292 -9.98 0.16 -4.30
CA TYR A 292 -10.76 1.39 -4.26
C TYR A 292 -11.49 1.67 -5.58
N LEU A 293 -11.02 1.12 -6.71
CA LEU A 293 -11.62 1.27 -8.04
C LEU A 293 -13.01 0.63 -8.13
N HIS A 294 -13.30 -0.35 -7.28
CA HIS A 294 -14.62 -1.00 -7.20
C HIS A 294 -15.77 0.01 -7.01
N ARG A 295 -15.50 1.13 -6.33
CA ARG A 295 -16.48 2.20 -6.08
C ARG A 295 -17.10 2.80 -7.34
N TYR A 296 -16.38 2.73 -8.46
CA TYR A 296 -16.85 3.26 -9.75
C TYR A 296 -17.77 2.26 -10.45
N LEU A 297 -17.56 0.96 -10.25
CA LEU A 297 -18.37 -0.09 -10.83
C LEU A 297 -19.70 -0.25 -10.09
N VAL A 298 -19.71 -0.33 -8.75
CA VAL A 298 -20.93 -0.65 -7.97
C VAL A 298 -21.80 0.52 -7.57
N TRP A 299 -21.44 1.75 -7.95
CA TRP A 299 -22.24 2.91 -7.57
C TRP A 299 -23.64 2.89 -8.17
N ASP A 300 -24.63 3.08 -7.30
CA ASP A 300 -26.07 2.94 -7.58
C ASP A 300 -26.77 4.26 -7.94
N GLY A 301 -26.06 5.39 -7.91
CA GLY A 301 -26.63 6.70 -8.21
C GLY A 301 -27.00 7.55 -7.00
N MET A 302 -27.12 6.96 -5.81
CA MET A 302 -27.73 7.59 -4.63
C MET A 302 -26.86 7.51 -3.38
N SER A 303 -25.98 6.50 -3.31
CA SER A 303 -25.19 6.22 -2.12
C SER A 303 -23.82 6.92 -2.16
N ARG A 304 -23.44 7.58 -1.05
CA ARG A 304 -22.00 7.80 -0.77
C ARG A 304 -21.40 6.40 -0.58
N TYR A 305 -20.35 6.09 -1.33
CA TYR A 305 -19.69 4.79 -1.21
C TYR A 305 -19.30 4.55 0.27
N GLY A 306 -19.88 3.51 0.87
CA GLY A 306 -19.62 3.12 2.27
C GLY A 306 -18.18 2.66 2.46
N SER A 307 -17.72 2.55 3.71
CA SER A 307 -16.35 2.18 4.05
C SER A 307 -15.91 0.91 3.31
N SER A 308 -14.98 1.05 2.36
CA SER A 308 -14.58 -0.04 1.46
C SER A 308 -13.84 -1.19 2.14
N ARG A 309 -13.63 -1.14 3.46
CA ARG A 309 -13.13 -2.29 4.22
C ARG A 309 -14.13 -3.44 4.26
N ALA A 310 -15.44 -3.16 4.21
CA ALA A 310 -16.46 -4.21 4.16
C ALA A 310 -16.33 -5.02 2.87
N ASN A 311 -16.27 -4.38 1.69
CA ASN A 311 -16.10 -5.09 0.42
C ASN A 311 -14.71 -5.72 0.23
N TYR A 312 -13.67 -5.14 0.85
CA TYR A 312 -12.31 -5.69 0.85
C TYR A 312 -12.19 -6.95 1.73
N LEU A 313 -12.87 -7.00 2.89
CA LEU A 313 -12.96 -8.18 3.76
C LEU A 313 -14.03 -9.20 3.32
N THR A 314 -15.08 -8.78 2.61
CA THR A 314 -16.18 -9.66 2.16
C THR A 314 -16.07 -10.12 0.70
N SER A 315 -15.03 -9.70 -0.02
CA SER A 315 -14.67 -10.32 -1.30
C SER A 315 -14.48 -11.82 -1.10
N ALA A 316 -14.93 -12.67 -2.04
CA ALA A 316 -14.75 -14.12 -1.97
C ALA A 316 -13.28 -14.54 -1.80
N ALA A 317 -12.34 -13.63 -2.12
CA ALA A 317 -10.91 -13.78 -1.84
C ALA A 317 -10.55 -13.76 -0.34
N ASN A 318 -11.39 -13.23 0.55
CA ASN A 318 -11.15 -13.10 2.00
C ASN A 318 -12.17 -13.81 2.90
N VAL A 319 -13.27 -14.32 2.34
CA VAL A 319 -14.22 -15.19 3.05
C VAL A 319 -14.00 -16.61 2.55
N GLY A 320 -13.27 -17.42 3.34
CA GLY A 320 -13.26 -18.88 3.14
C GLY A 320 -14.68 -19.44 3.09
N PRO A 321 -14.90 -20.66 2.58
CA PRO A 321 -16.25 -21.20 2.42
C PRO A 321 -16.99 -21.08 3.74
N ARG A 322 -18.13 -20.38 3.74
CA ARG A 322 -19.06 -20.39 4.87
C ARG A 322 -19.30 -21.87 5.19
N GLY A 323 -18.84 -22.30 6.37
CA GLY A 323 -19.20 -23.60 6.89
C GLY A 323 -20.73 -23.72 6.82
N ARG A 324 -21.22 -24.58 5.93
CA ARG A 324 -22.57 -25.10 6.06
C ARG A 324 -22.56 -25.92 7.33
N GLY A 325 -23.39 -25.50 8.28
CA GLY A 325 -23.59 -26.27 9.50
C GLY A 325 -23.92 -27.72 9.17
N ARG A 326 -23.32 -28.60 9.96
CA ARG A 326 -24.03 -29.65 10.68
C ARG A 326 -23.47 -29.69 12.09
#